data_AF-A0A959SLL2-F1
#
_entry.id   AF-A0A959SLL2-F1
#
_cell.length_a   1.000
_cell.length_b   1.000
_cell.length_c   1.000
_cell.angle_alpha   90.00
_cell.angle_beta   90.00
_cell.angle_gamma   90.00
#
_symmetry.space_group_name_H-M   'P 1'
#
loop_
_entity.id
_entity.type
_entity.pdbx_description
1 polymer ?
#
loop_
_entity_poly.entity_id
_entity_poly.type
_entity_poly.pdbx_seq_one_letter_code
_entity_poly.pdbx_strand_id
1 'polypeptide(L)'
;LEQERLWQRGEHKAYHSKLTDLLRGYIEERYQVPALESTTDELIKELRVSSLPSEQRDRLENMLRLADLVKFAKTLPSPQENEQMMAGGIQFVETTAPRSTTRDAGQ
;
A
#
# COMPACT_ATOMS: atom_id res chain seq x y z
N LEU A 1 3.03 0.07 -12.99
CA LEU A 1 2.77 1.37 -12.33
C LEU A 1 3.84 2.42 -12.60
N GLU A 2 5.11 2.27 -12.21
CA GLU A 2 6.15 3.31 -12.42
C GLU A 2 6.32 3.71 -13.89
N GLN A 3 6.36 2.72 -14.79
CA GLN A 3 6.51 2.95 -16.23
C GLN A 3 5.34 3.74 -16.84
N GLU A 4 4.17 3.74 -16.19
CA GLU A 4 3.00 4.49 -16.66
C GLU A 4 3.12 6.00 -16.43
N ARG A 5 4.02 6.43 -15.53
CA ARG A 5 4.33 7.85 -15.24
C ARG A 5 3.07 8.70 -14.98
N LEU A 6 2.04 8.12 -14.37
CA LEU A 6 0.70 8.72 -14.22
C LEU A 6 0.75 10.10 -13.54
N TRP A 7 1.36 10.21 -12.37
CA TRP A 7 1.43 11.49 -11.64
C TRP A 7 2.26 12.54 -12.39
N GLN A 8 3.25 12.15 -13.20
CA GLN A 8 4.03 13.06 -14.03
C GLN A 8 3.22 13.63 -15.20
N ARG A 9 2.12 12.97 -15.58
CA ARG A 9 1.14 13.47 -16.56
C ARG A 9 -0.02 14.24 -15.90
N GLY A 10 0.09 14.55 -14.60
CA GLY A 10 -0.97 15.18 -13.83
C GLY A 10 -2.08 14.23 -13.35
N GLU A 11 -1.97 12.93 -13.63
CA GLU A 11 -2.97 11.91 -13.26
C GLU A 11 -2.76 11.41 -11.80
N HIS A 12 -2.60 12.34 -10.85
CA HIS A 12 -2.31 12.02 -9.45
C HIS A 12 -3.38 11.13 -8.81
N LYS A 13 -4.66 11.40 -9.08
CA LYS A 13 -5.76 10.57 -8.56
C LYS A 13 -5.70 9.14 -9.08
N ALA A 14 -5.39 8.95 -10.37
CA ALA A 14 -5.28 7.62 -10.96
C ALA A 14 -4.05 6.88 -10.40
N TYR A 15 -2.94 7.59 -10.25
CA TYR A 15 -1.72 7.06 -9.62
C TYR A 15 -1.98 6.54 -8.20
N HIS A 16 -2.54 7.38 -7.32
CA HIS A 16 -2.81 7.01 -5.92
C HIS A 16 -3.86 5.91 -5.82
N SER A 17 -4.93 5.95 -6.63
CA SER A 17 -5.96 4.90 -6.64
C SER A 17 -5.37 3.54 -7.00
N LYS A 18 -4.66 3.46 -8.14
CA LYS A 18 -4.03 2.20 -8.58
C LYS A 18 -3.03 1.67 -7.57
N LEU A 19 -2.20 2.53 -6.99
CA LEU A 19 -1.21 2.12 -6.00
C LEU A 19 -1.89 1.52 -4.76
N THR A 20 -2.91 2.20 -4.23
CA THR A 20 -3.64 1.67 -3.05
C THR A 20 -4.42 0.41 -3.35
N ASP A 21 -4.98 0.26 -4.55
CA ASP A 21 -5.72 -0.95 -4.94
C ASP A 21 -4.79 -2.15 -5.00
N LEU A 22 -3.56 -1.98 -5.54
CA LEU A 22 -2.53 -3.01 -5.54
C LEU A 22 -2.11 -3.39 -4.11
N LEU A 23 -1.91 -2.40 -3.23
CA LEU A 23 -1.58 -2.66 -1.83
C LEU A 23 -2.70 -3.39 -1.10
N ARG A 24 -3.96 -2.97 -1.31
CA ARG A 24 -5.14 -3.62 -0.72
C ARG A 24 -5.29 -5.05 -1.19
N GLY A 25 -5.15 -5.32 -2.50
CA GLY A 25 -5.16 -6.70 -3.02
C GLY A 25 -4.08 -7.58 -2.38
N TYR A 26 -2.86 -7.07 -2.26
CA TYR A 26 -1.78 -7.78 -1.55
C TYR A 26 -2.13 -8.06 -0.08
N ILE A 27 -2.68 -7.07 0.64
CA ILE A 27 -3.07 -7.21 2.05
C ILE A 27 -4.19 -8.23 2.21
N GLU A 28 -5.19 -8.21 1.33
CA GLU A 28 -6.31 -9.14 1.33
C GLU A 28 -5.84 -10.58 1.20
N GLU A 29 -4.97 -10.85 0.23
CA GLU A 29 -4.35 -12.16 0.06
C GLU A 29 -3.47 -12.54 1.26
N ARG A 30 -2.65 -11.62 1.77
CA ARG A 30 -1.64 -11.91 2.79
C ARG A 30 -2.21 -12.12 4.19
N TYR A 31 -3.22 -11.32 4.56
CA TYR A 31 -3.77 -11.25 5.91
C TYR A 31 -5.20 -11.77 6.01
N GLN A 32 -5.81 -12.16 4.88
CA GLN A 32 -7.15 -12.75 4.83
C GLN A 32 -8.22 -11.82 5.44
N VAL A 33 -8.15 -10.53 5.06
CA VAL A 33 -9.09 -9.46 5.44
C VAL A 33 -9.65 -8.83 4.16
N PRO A 34 -10.92 -8.36 4.12
CA PRO A 34 -11.55 -7.83 2.90
C PRO A 34 -11.04 -6.42 2.52
N ALA A 35 -9.74 -6.28 2.28
CA ALA A 35 -9.08 -4.98 2.17
C ALA A 35 -9.53 -4.15 0.96
N LEU A 36 -9.98 -4.75 -0.14
CA LEU A 36 -10.50 -4.00 -1.29
C LEU A 36 -11.89 -3.40 -1.02
N GLU A 37 -12.67 -4.03 -0.13
CA GLU A 37 -14.05 -3.62 0.20
C GLU A 37 -14.11 -2.72 1.45
N SER A 38 -13.11 -2.82 2.33
CA SER A 38 -13.02 -2.02 3.56
C SER A 38 -12.67 -0.56 3.29
N THR A 39 -13.22 0.36 4.07
CA THR A 39 -12.68 1.73 4.17
C THR A 39 -11.27 1.72 4.78
N THR A 40 -10.52 2.81 4.65
CA THR A 40 -9.18 2.92 5.29
C THR A 40 -9.25 2.66 6.79
N ASP A 41 -10.23 3.24 7.50
CA ASP A 41 -10.34 3.07 8.95
C ASP A 41 -10.74 1.63 9.34
N GLU A 42 -11.63 0.99 8.57
CA GLU A 42 -12.00 -0.43 8.77
C GLU A 42 -10.81 -1.35 8.55
N LEU A 43 -10.08 -1.18 7.45
CA LEU A 43 -8.91 -1.99 7.14
C LEU A 43 -7.85 -1.89 8.25
N ILE A 44 -7.55 -0.68 8.71
CA ILE A 44 -6.58 -0.50 9.81
C ILE A 44 -7.06 -1.18 11.09
N LYS A 45 -8.36 -1.15 11.38
CA LYS A 45 -8.96 -1.85 12.53
C LYS A 45 -8.83 -3.37 12.39
N GLU A 46 -9.14 -3.93 11.22
CA GLU A 46 -9.01 -5.36 10.92
C GLU A 46 -7.56 -5.83 11.06
N LEU A 47 -6.60 -5.03 10.59
CA LEU A 47 -5.18 -5.34 10.70
C LEU A 47 -4.65 -5.33 12.14
N ARG A 48 -5.36 -4.74 13.12
CA ARG A 48 -4.93 -4.75 14.54
C ARG A 48 -4.85 -6.13 15.14
N VAL A 49 -5.65 -7.08 14.65
CA VAL A 49 -5.66 -8.47 15.12
C VAL A 49 -4.84 -9.40 14.23
N SER A 50 -4.20 -8.86 13.19
CA SER A 50 -3.33 -9.62 12.28
C SER A 50 -1.90 -9.76 12.82
N SER A 51 -1.07 -10.53 12.13
CA SER A 51 0.37 -10.65 12.42
C SER A 51 1.21 -9.46 11.92
N LEU A 52 0.60 -8.40 11.39
CA LEU A 52 1.31 -7.24 10.86
C LEU A 52 1.90 -6.39 11.99
N PRO A 53 3.22 -6.14 12.00
CA PRO A 53 3.86 -5.30 13.01
C PRO A 53 3.24 -3.90 13.08
N SER A 54 3.20 -3.30 14.28
CA SER A 54 2.60 -1.97 14.48
C SER A 54 3.25 -0.90 13.60
N GLU A 55 4.58 -0.90 13.50
CA GLU A 55 5.31 0.04 12.64
C GLU A 55 4.85 -0.03 11.18
N GLN A 56 4.64 -1.24 10.66
CA GLN A 56 4.18 -1.44 9.28
C GLN A 56 2.70 -1.04 9.12
N ARG A 57 1.88 -1.23 10.16
CA ARG A 57 0.50 -0.73 10.20
C ARG A 57 0.44 0.79 10.16
N ASP A 58 1.24 1.46 10.98
CA ASP A 58 1.26 2.92 11.03
C ASP A 58 1.73 3.51 9.69
N ARG A 59 2.71 2.86 9.05
CA ARG A 59 3.20 3.24 7.73
C ARG A 59 2.14 3.07 6.65
N LEU A 60 1.43 1.94 6.64
CA LEU A 60 0.31 1.68 5.75
C LEU A 60 -0.83 2.69 5.96
N GLU A 61 -1.19 2.99 7.21
CA GLU A 61 -2.23 3.96 7.55
C GLU A 61 -1.91 5.34 6.97
N ASN A 62 -0.67 5.83 7.17
CA ASN A 62 -0.24 7.11 6.64
C ASN A 62 -0.33 7.17 5.10
N MET A 63 0.07 6.10 4.42
CA MET A 63 -0.04 6.00 2.96
C MET A 63 -1.49 6.04 2.49
N LEU A 64 -2.37 5.22 3.08
CA LEU A 64 -3.79 5.17 2.69
C LEU A 64 -4.48 6.51 2.94
N ARG A 65 -4.19 7.17 4.06
CA ARG A 65 -4.74 8.51 4.36
C ARG A 65 -4.26 9.57 3.37
N LEU A 66 -2.98 9.56 2.98
CA LEU A 66 -2.47 10.45 1.93
C LEU A 66 -3.20 10.21 0.61
N ALA A 67 -3.35 8.95 0.20
CA ALA A 67 -4.05 8.60 -1.02
C ALA A 67 -5.52 9.06 -1.00
N ASP A 68 -6.22 8.90 0.13
CA ASP A 68 -7.59 9.40 0.29
C ASP A 68 -7.66 10.92 0.08
N LEU A 69 -6.74 11.69 0.69
CA LEU A 69 -6.69 13.15 0.49
C LEU A 69 -6.50 13.52 -0.98
N VAL A 70 -5.63 12.81 -1.71
CA VAL A 70 -5.39 13.03 -3.14
C VAL A 70 -6.60 12.61 -3.99
N LYS A 71 -7.23 11.46 -3.68
CA LYS A 71 -8.39 10.92 -4.43
C LYS A 71 -9.61 11.82 -4.35
N PHE A 72 -9.80 12.48 -3.20
CA PHE A 72 -10.85 13.46 -2.97
C PHE A 72 -10.41 14.90 -3.28
N ALA A 73 -9.24 15.07 -3.92
CA ALA A 73 -8.68 16.35 -4.39
C ALA A 73 -8.52 17.42 -3.30
N LYS A 74 -8.40 17.00 -2.03
CA LYS A 74 -8.14 17.91 -0.91
C LYS A 74 -6.68 18.39 -0.90
N THR A 75 -5.79 17.69 -1.60
CA THR A 75 -4.38 18.05 -1.73
C THR A 75 -3.81 17.61 -3.07
N LEU A 76 -2.80 18.34 -3.57
CA LEU A 76 -1.95 17.94 -4.69
C LEU A 76 -0.60 17.51 -4.11
N PRO A 77 -0.19 16.24 -4.27
CA PRO A 77 1.06 15.74 -3.71
C PRO A 77 2.24 16.27 -4.52
N SER A 78 3.29 16.69 -3.82
CA SER A 78 4.59 17.02 -4.40
C SER A 78 5.21 15.81 -5.12
N PRO A 79 6.17 16.03 -6.04
CA PRO A 79 6.92 14.94 -6.67
C PRO A 79 7.54 13.99 -5.63
N GLN A 80 8.11 14.55 -4.57
CA GLN A 80 8.73 13.78 -3.49
C GLN A 80 7.72 12.92 -2.73
N GLU A 81 6.50 13.42 -2.45
CA GLU A 81 5.44 12.61 -1.84
C GLU A 81 4.99 11.47 -2.76
N ASN A 82 4.92 11.71 -4.09
CA ASN A 82 4.57 10.65 -5.03
C ASN A 82 5.67 9.56 -5.09
N GLU A 83 6.94 9.94 -5.08
CA GLU A 83 8.09 9.03 -5.02
C GLU A 83 8.10 8.22 -3.71
N GLN A 84 7.86 8.90 -2.57
CA GLN A 84 7.75 8.26 -1.26
C GLN A 84 6.58 7.27 -1.20
N MET A 85 5.46 7.57 -1.86
CA MET A 85 4.33 6.66 -1.96
C MET A 85 4.71 5.35 -2.67
N MET A 86 5.45 5.44 -3.79
CA MET A 86 5.94 4.25 -4.50
C MET A 86 6.91 3.46 -3.65
N ALA A 87 7.95 4.13 -3.15
CA ALA A 87 9.00 3.49 -2.36
C ALA A 87 8.43 2.84 -1.09
N GLY A 88 7.49 3.51 -0.42
CA GLY A 88 6.79 2.99 0.74
C GLY A 88 5.96 1.74 0.42
N GLY A 89 5.29 1.71 -0.74
CA GLY A 89 4.51 0.56 -1.17
C GLY A 89 5.38 -0.66 -1.48
N ILE A 90 6.47 -0.44 -2.20
CA ILE A 90 7.47 -1.48 -2.49
C ILE A 90 8.05 -2.03 -1.18
N GLN A 91 8.52 -1.14 -0.30
CA GLN A 91 9.10 -1.54 0.98
C GLN A 91 8.10 -2.29 1.86
N PHE A 92 6.82 -1.87 1.89
CA PHE A 92 5.78 -2.56 2.64
C PHE A 92 5.63 -4.01 2.16
N VAL A 93 5.52 -4.22 0.84
CA VAL A 93 5.42 -5.57 0.26
C VAL A 93 6.68 -6.38 0.58
N GLU A 94 7.87 -5.85 0.33
CA GLU A 94 9.14 -6.55 0.56
C GLU A 94 9.34 -6.99 2.02
N THR A 95 8.98 -6.13 2.98
CA THR A 95 9.18 -6.40 4.40
C THR A 95 8.09 -7.27 5.03
N THR A 96 6.95 -7.44 4.36
CA THR A 96 5.80 -8.21 4.87
C THR A 96 5.51 -9.48 4.06
N ALA A 97 6.16 -9.63 2.90
CA ALA A 97 6.07 -10.81 2.08
C ALA A 97 6.41 -12.04 2.92
N PRO A 98 5.71 -13.17 2.72
CA PRO A 98 6.14 -14.43 3.31
C PRO A 98 7.60 -14.64 2.91
N ARG A 99 8.47 -14.87 3.90
CA ARG A 99 9.80 -15.36 3.57
C ARG A 99 9.58 -16.66 2.82
N SER A 100 9.87 -16.67 1.51
CA SER A 100 9.96 -17.91 0.75
C SER A 100 10.91 -18.78 1.54
N THR A 101 10.37 -19.82 2.17
CA THR A 101 11.18 -20.93 2.61
C THR A 101 11.77 -21.49 1.33
N THR A 102 12.97 -21.05 0.97
CA THR A 102 13.85 -21.81 0.09
C THR A 102 13.97 -23.16 0.77
N ARG A 103 13.16 -24.10 0.29
CA ARG A 103 13.31 -25.50 0.57
C ARG A 103 14.59 -25.87 -0.17
N ASP A 104 15.72 -25.70 0.51
CA ASP A 104 16.99 -26.33 0.14
C ASP A 104 16.74 -27.83 0.17
N ALA A 105 16.21 -28.34 -0.93
CA ALA A 105 16.33 -29.73 -1.33
C ALA A 105 17.74 -29.86 -1.90
N GLY A 106 18.71 -30.16 -1.04
CA GLY A 106 20.09 -30.36 -1.47
C GLY A 106 21.08 -30.46 -0.33
N GLN A 107 21.08 -31.61 0.37
CA GLN A 107 22.28 -32.37 0.75
C GLN A 107 21.86 -33.72 1.34
#